data_AF-A0A945SEN5-F1
#
_entry.id   AF-A0A945SEN5-F1
#
_cell.length_a   1.000
_cell.length_b   1.000
_cell.length_c   1.000
_cell.angle_alpha   90.00
_cell.angle_beta   90.00
_cell.angle_gamma   90.00
#
_symmetry.space_group_name_H-M   'P 1'
#
loop_
_entity.id
_entity.type
_entity.pdbx_description
1 polymer ?
#
loop_
_entity_poly.entity_id
_entity_poly.type
_entity_poly.pdbx_seq_one_letter_code
_entity_poly.pdbx_strand_id
1 'polypeptide(L)'
;MKRILLILLFSPVIIFAQDDLIQLLNNDSNYKISSTFKGVKIVNSQSVELVSKGDLIFLIQHRFGTLNSGAYNLYGLDNAQVRFG
;
A
#
# COMPACT_ATOMS: atom_id res chain seq x y z
N MET A 1 -7.58 21.03 -31.23
CA MET A 1 -6.90 20.91 -29.92
C MET A 1 -7.88 20.93 -28.73
N LYS A 2 -8.78 21.92 -28.61
CA LYS A 2 -9.73 22.01 -27.47
C LYS A 2 -10.64 20.78 -27.29
N ARG A 3 -11.08 20.15 -28.39
CA ARG A 3 -11.93 18.93 -28.35
C ARG A 3 -11.18 17.68 -27.88
N ILE A 4 -9.88 17.57 -28.17
CA ILE A 4 -9.03 16.44 -27.74
C ILE A 4 -8.76 16.55 -26.22
N LEU A 5 -8.55 17.77 -25.73
CA LEU A 5 -8.35 18.04 -24.31
C LEU A 5 -9.59 17.69 -23.46
N LEU A 6 -10.79 17.87 -24.01
CA LEU A 6 -12.05 17.48 -23.39
C LEU A 6 -12.22 15.96 -23.30
N ILE A 7 -11.77 15.21 -24.32
CA ILE A 7 -11.80 13.73 -24.32
C ILE A 7 -10.84 13.16 -23.26
N LEU A 8 -9.66 13.78 -23.09
CA LEU A 8 -8.68 13.36 -22.08
C LEU A 8 -9.21 13.51 -20.64
N LEU A 9 -10.07 14.52 -20.40
CA LEU A 9 -10.62 14.83 -19.09
C LEU A 9 -11.67 13.81 -18.60
N PHE A 10 -12.37 13.14 -19.52
CA PHE A 10 -13.41 12.15 -19.21
C PHE A 10 -12.93 10.69 -19.30
N SER A 11 -11.66 10.48 -19.67
CA SER A 11 -11.04 9.14 -19.70
C SER A 11 -11.03 8.35 -18.38
N PRO A 12 -10.96 8.94 -17.17
CA PRO A 12 -10.85 8.12 -15.95
C PRO A 12 -12.18 7.49 -15.51
N VAL A 13 -13.32 7.86 -16.10
CA VAL A 13 -14.66 7.40 -15.66
C VAL A 13 -14.94 5.95 -16.07
N ILE A 14 -14.19 5.40 -17.03
CA ILE A 14 -14.47 4.08 -17.64
C ILE A 14 -13.54 2.98 -17.07
N ILE A 15 -12.63 3.33 -16.16
CA ILE A 15 -11.61 2.40 -15.67
C ILE A 15 -12.05 1.80 -14.33
N PHE A 16 -12.68 0.61 -14.39
CA PHE A 16 -12.82 -0.28 -13.22
C PHE A 16 -11.54 -1.12 -13.10
N ALA A 17 -10.49 -0.56 -12.52
CA ALA A 17 -9.20 -1.25 -12.37
C ALA A 17 -8.99 -1.91 -11.00
N GLN A 18 -9.90 -1.69 -10.04
CA GLN A 18 -9.75 -2.21 -8.68
C GLN A 18 -10.94 -3.09 -8.33
N ASP A 19 -10.69 -4.38 -8.18
CA ASP A 19 -11.60 -5.28 -7.49
C ASP A 19 -11.68 -4.87 -6.01
N ASP A 20 -12.82 -5.12 -5.37
CA ASP A 20 -13.01 -4.80 -3.95
C ASP A 20 -12.12 -5.71 -3.09
N LEU A 21 -11.06 -5.13 -2.52
CA LEU A 21 -10.10 -5.81 -1.65
C LEU A 21 -10.79 -6.52 -0.47
N ILE A 22 -11.93 -5.98 0.00
CA ILE A 22 -12.67 -6.55 1.13
C ILE A 22 -13.34 -7.88 0.76
N GLN A 23 -13.65 -8.11 -0.52
CA GLN A 23 -14.22 -9.39 -0.97
C GLN A 23 -13.27 -10.58 -0.75
N LEU A 24 -11.95 -10.35 -0.69
CA LEU A 24 -10.99 -11.42 -0.36
C LEU A 24 -11.13 -11.93 1.08
N LEU A 25 -11.75 -11.16 1.97
CA LEU A 25 -11.96 -11.52 3.37
C LEU A 25 -13.25 -12.32 3.60
N ASN A 26 -14.21 -12.28 2.67
CA ASN A 26 -15.53 -12.89 2.82
C ASN A 26 -15.57 -14.40 2.52
N ASN A 27 -14.43 -15.03 2.22
CA ASN A 27 -14.36 -16.48 2.13
C ASN A 27 -14.24 -17.05 3.55
N ASP A 28 -15.38 -17.31 4.19
CA ASP A 28 -15.47 -18.02 5.47
C ASP A 28 -15.30 -19.54 5.24
N SER A 29 -14.07 -20.00 5.04
CA SER A 29 -13.75 -21.40 5.32
C SER A 29 -13.28 -21.50 6.77
N ASN A 30 -13.64 -22.57 7.48
CA ASN A 30 -13.12 -22.87 8.81
C ASN A 30 -11.63 -23.26 8.73
N TYR A 31 -10.74 -22.29 8.51
CA TYR A 31 -9.31 -22.50 8.55
C TYR A 31 -8.83 -22.54 10.00
N LYS A 32 -7.89 -23.42 10.30
CA LYS A 32 -7.12 -23.32 11.54
C LYS A 32 -6.30 -22.03 11.49
N ILE A 33 -6.53 -21.14 12.44
CA ILE A 33 -5.77 -19.89 12.58
C ILE A 33 -4.32 -20.25 12.88
N SER A 34 -3.40 -19.96 11.95
CA SER A 34 -1.97 -20.28 12.09
C SER A 34 -1.17 -19.15 12.73
N SER A 35 -1.64 -17.91 12.60
CA SER A 35 -0.96 -16.69 13.06
C SER A 35 -2.00 -15.60 13.34
N THR A 36 -1.71 -14.73 14.30
CA THR A 36 -2.54 -13.55 14.63
C THR A 36 -2.31 -12.44 13.62
N PHE A 37 -1.08 -12.29 13.14
CA PHE A 37 -0.72 -11.37 12.07
C PHE A 37 0.00 -12.10 10.94
N LYS A 38 -0.06 -11.57 9.73
CA LYS A 38 0.60 -12.21 8.57
C LYS A 38 2.12 -11.94 8.52
N GLY A 39 2.63 -11.02 9.32
CA GLY A 39 4.03 -10.63 9.28
C GLY A 39 4.50 -9.99 10.58
N VAL A 40 5.79 -9.67 10.63
CA VAL A 40 6.51 -9.21 11.83
C VAL A 40 6.23 -7.74 12.23
N LYS A 41 5.56 -6.97 11.37
CA LYS A 41 5.20 -5.56 11.65
C LYS A 41 3.75 -5.24 11.34
N ILE A 42 3.20 -4.30 12.11
CA ILE A 42 1.90 -3.69 11.93
C ILE A 42 2.13 -2.19 11.73
N VAL A 43 2.15 -1.74 10.48
CA VAL A 43 2.48 -0.36 10.10
C VAL A 43 3.87 0.05 10.65
N ASN A 44 3.91 0.70 11.81
CA ASN A 44 5.13 1.15 12.48
C ASN A 44 5.51 0.31 13.71
N SER A 45 4.60 -0.53 14.21
CA SER A 45 4.78 -1.35 15.41
C SER A 45 5.28 -2.75 15.06
N GLN A 46 5.89 -3.43 16.03
CA GLN A 46 6.22 -4.85 15.92
C GLN A 46 4.98 -5.70 16.20
N SER A 47 4.83 -6.81 15.48
CA SER A 47 3.80 -7.81 15.77
C SER A 47 4.33 -8.86 16.76
N VAL A 48 3.48 -9.81 17.13
CA VAL A 48 3.85 -10.98 17.96
C VAL A 48 4.44 -12.14 17.14
N GLU A 49 4.54 -11.99 15.82
CA GLU A 49 4.96 -13.04 14.91
C GLU A 49 6.47 -13.02 14.69
N LEU A 50 7.03 -14.21 14.47
CA LEU A 50 8.45 -14.40 14.16
C LEU A 50 8.63 -14.93 12.74
N VAL A 51 9.83 -14.75 12.19
CA VAL A 51 10.19 -15.32 10.90
C VAL A 51 10.31 -16.83 11.01
N SER A 52 9.68 -17.56 10.08
CA SER A 52 9.81 -19.02 10.01
C SER A 52 11.24 -19.44 9.69
N LYS A 53 11.61 -20.65 10.13
CA LYS A 53 12.94 -21.19 9.86
C LYS A 53 13.18 -21.37 8.36
N GLY A 54 14.20 -20.70 7.84
CA GLY A 54 14.59 -20.77 6.43
C GLY A 54 14.04 -19.65 5.56
N ASP A 55 13.16 -18.79 6.12
CA ASP A 55 12.60 -17.65 5.39
C ASP A 55 13.47 -16.41 5.57
N LEU A 56 13.64 -15.64 4.49
CA LEU A 56 14.22 -14.30 4.50
C LEU A 56 13.11 -13.27 4.40
N ILE A 57 12.95 -12.46 5.45
CA ILE A 57 12.07 -11.30 5.42
C ILE A 57 12.92 -10.06 5.14
N PHE A 58 12.56 -9.35 4.07
CA PHE A 58 13.13 -8.06 3.71
C PHE A 58 12.02 -7.00 3.67
N LEU A 59 12.16 -5.97 4.49
CA LEU A 59 11.19 -4.90 4.70
C LEU A 59 11.73 -3.58 4.14
N ILE A 60 10.98 -3.00 3.21
CA ILE A 60 11.24 -1.65 2.70
C ILE A 60 10.20 -0.72 3.32
N GLN A 61 10.64 0.15 4.22
CA GLN A 61 9.75 1.08 4.91
C GLN A 61 9.99 2.49 4.37
N HIS A 62 8.97 3.06 3.74
CA HIS A 62 9.00 4.39 3.15
C HIS A 62 8.15 5.34 3.99
N ARG A 63 8.74 6.40 4.55
CA ARG A 63 8.00 7.47 5.21
C ARG A 63 7.95 8.69 4.30
N PHE A 64 6.75 9.01 3.83
CA PHE A 64 6.47 10.23 3.09
C PHE A 64 6.59 11.48 3.98
N GLY A 65 6.96 12.60 3.36
CA GLY A 65 7.02 13.92 3.96
C GLY A 65 5.63 14.51 4.21
N THR A 66 5.60 15.76 4.66
CA THR A 66 4.33 16.45 4.94
C THR A 66 3.63 16.87 3.65
N LEU A 67 2.30 16.72 3.62
CA LEU A 67 1.48 17.08 2.46
C LEU A 67 1.53 18.57 2.11
N ASN A 68 1.76 19.43 3.11
CA ASN A 68 1.81 20.89 2.94
C ASN A 68 3.15 21.41 2.41
N SER A 69 4.06 20.54 1.96
CA SER A 69 5.38 20.91 1.43
C SER A 69 5.38 21.48 0.01
N GLY A 70 4.20 21.58 -0.62
CA GLY A 70 3.98 22.23 -1.92
C GLY A 70 4.35 21.37 -3.13
N ALA A 71 4.00 21.86 -4.33
CA ALA A 71 4.17 21.14 -5.58
C ALA A 71 5.64 20.82 -5.92
N TYR A 72 6.59 21.66 -5.45
CA TYR A 72 8.02 21.43 -5.66
C TYR A 72 8.48 20.10 -5.04
N ASN A 73 8.02 19.79 -3.83
CA ASN A 73 8.30 18.53 -3.15
C ASN A 73 7.27 17.44 -3.47
N LEU A 74 6.49 17.61 -4.55
CA LEU A 74 5.37 16.76 -4.92
C LEU A 74 4.45 16.45 -3.73
N TYR A 75 4.12 17.47 -2.92
CA TYR A 75 3.29 17.33 -1.71
C TYR A 75 3.82 16.28 -0.72
N GLY A 76 5.14 16.21 -0.56
CA GLY A 76 5.80 15.31 0.40
C GLY A 76 6.05 13.91 -0.15
N LEU A 77 5.70 13.65 -1.42
CA LEU A 77 6.05 12.41 -2.11
C LEU A 77 7.54 12.36 -2.46
N ASP A 78 8.15 13.50 -2.75
CA ASP A 78 9.58 13.59 -3.13
C ASP A 78 10.51 13.52 -1.90
N ASN A 79 10.09 14.12 -0.78
CA ASN A 79 10.84 14.04 0.47
C ASN A 79 10.48 12.77 1.25
N ALA A 80 11.19 11.68 0.96
CA ALA A 80 10.97 10.41 1.60
C ALA A 80 12.19 9.79 2.28
N GLN A 81 11.97 9.30 3.49
CA GLN A 81 12.99 8.58 4.27
C GLN A 81 12.74 7.08 4.13
N VAL A 82 13.72 6.34 3.59
CA VAL A 82 13.63 4.89 3.38
C VAL A 82 14.50 4.16 4.41
N ARG A 83 13.93 3.15 5.06
CA ARG A 83 14.67 2.20 5.89
C ARG A 83 14.56 0.80 5.28
N PHE A 84 15.71 0.15 5.14
CA PHE A 84 15.82 -1.27 4.82
C PHE A 84 15.96 -2.07 6.11
N GLY A 85 15.31 -3.22 6.19
CA GLY A 85 15.44 -4.17 7.31
C GLY A 85 14.65 -5.43 7.08
#